data_AF-V9L247-F1
#
_entry.id   AF-V9L247-F1
#
_cell.length_a   1.000
_cell.length_b   1.000
_cell.length_c   1.000
_cell.angle_alpha   90.00
_cell.angle_beta   90.00
_cell.angle_gamma   90.00
#
_symmetry.space_group_name_H-M   'P 1'
#
loop_
_entity.id
_entity.type
_entity.pdbx_description
1 polymer ?
#
loop_
_entity_poly.entity_id
_entity_poly.type
_entity_poly.pdbx_seq_one_letter_code
_entity_poly.pdbx_strand_id
1 'polypeptide(L)'
;MTSTEANNGEITSEVETQVSPGPRHQQYSPIVLEKYEKKPIDIKKIAVKKLKKYCACTPQNAKQYVTGFFPVLQWFPKYRWREWIFGDIMSGLIVGILLVPQSIAYSLLAGQEPKYGLYTSFFACIIYFLMGTSKHISVGIFGVLCLMIGEVVDAELQFEAVQNSTASDCDVSCRSIAIASTVTFMAGIYQVAFGLFQIGFVSVYLSDSLLSGFVTGASFTILTSQVKYLLGIKINQPRGPGSLILTWVEIFRNIHKTNLCDLITSILCLLVLVPIKEVNARCKPKLKGPIPGELLVVIVATLISHYGNLNVKYDSSVSGDIPTGFQPPSDP
;
A
#
# COMPACT_ATOMS: atom_id res chain seq x y z
N MET A 1 63.58 -73.99 -35.27
CA MET A 1 63.86 -75.23 -34.53
C MET A 1 63.48 -74.99 -33.08
N THR A 2 62.56 -75.83 -32.58
CA THR A 2 62.34 -76.22 -31.17
C THR A 2 62.01 -75.14 -30.11
N SER A 3 60.72 -75.13 -29.70
CA SER A 3 60.16 -75.48 -28.37
C SER A 3 61.21 -75.76 -27.25
N THR A 4 61.02 -75.46 -25.95
CA THR A 4 59.85 -75.59 -25.07
C THR A 4 60.19 -74.99 -23.67
N GLU A 5 59.15 -74.56 -22.92
CA GLU A 5 58.98 -74.61 -21.43
C GLU A 5 60.02 -73.97 -20.49
N ALA A 6 59.72 -73.51 -19.26
CA ALA A 6 58.56 -73.04 -18.52
C ALA A 6 59.12 -72.66 -17.12
N ASN A 7 58.67 -71.57 -16.49
CA ASN A 7 57.88 -71.58 -15.25
C ASN A 7 57.95 -70.24 -14.49
N ASN A 8 56.79 -69.94 -13.90
CA ASN A 8 56.27 -68.73 -13.29
C ASN A 8 57.00 -68.15 -12.08
N GLY A 9 56.73 -66.86 -11.85
CA GLY A 9 56.84 -66.21 -10.53
C GLY A 9 56.53 -64.70 -10.56
N GLU A 10 55.23 -64.37 -10.68
CA GLU A 10 54.50 -63.13 -10.26
C GLU A 10 55.19 -61.75 -10.36
N ILE A 11 54.76 -60.88 -11.31
CA ILE A 11 53.68 -59.85 -11.20
C ILE A 11 54.09 -58.75 -10.18
N THR A 12 54.48 -57.50 -10.50
CA THR A 12 53.97 -56.47 -11.45
C THR A 12 55.00 -55.32 -11.43
N SER A 13 55.75 -54.96 -12.50
CA SER A 13 55.48 -53.94 -13.54
C SER A 13 54.69 -52.73 -13.02
N GLU A 14 55.20 -51.49 -12.97
CA GLU A 14 55.66 -50.58 -14.05
C GLU A 14 56.12 -49.27 -13.35
N VAL A 15 56.93 -48.32 -13.87
CA VAL A 15 57.63 -48.06 -15.13
C VAL A 15 58.60 -46.90 -14.81
N GLU A 16 59.83 -46.97 -15.31
CA GLU A 16 60.76 -45.85 -15.35
C GLU A 16 60.22 -44.73 -16.26
N THR A 17 60.43 -43.46 -15.90
CA THR A 17 60.83 -42.50 -16.94
C THR A 17 61.85 -41.48 -16.43
N GLN A 18 62.94 -41.46 -17.18
CA GLN A 18 64.20 -40.74 -17.10
C GLN A 18 64.13 -39.20 -17.10
N VAL A 19 64.91 -38.59 -16.19
CA VAL A 19 66.05 -37.65 -16.40
C VAL A 19 65.89 -36.31 -17.20
N SER A 20 65.95 -35.18 -16.45
CA SER A 20 66.70 -33.88 -16.58
C SER A 20 66.62 -32.98 -17.86
N PRO A 21 67.01 -31.66 -17.87
CA PRO A 21 67.86 -30.89 -16.90
C PRO A 21 67.45 -29.41 -16.59
N GLY A 22 68.07 -28.78 -15.56
CA GLY A 22 68.38 -27.32 -15.58
C GLY A 22 67.88 -26.44 -14.40
N PRO A 23 68.55 -25.31 -14.07
CA PRO A 23 69.00 -25.01 -12.69
C PRO A 23 68.48 -23.70 -12.05
N ARG A 24 68.38 -23.68 -10.72
CA ARG A 24 68.98 -22.69 -9.77
C ARG A 24 68.23 -22.72 -8.43
N HIS A 25 68.97 -23.00 -7.36
CA HIS A 25 68.50 -22.91 -5.99
C HIS A 25 67.91 -21.52 -5.69
N GLN A 26 66.61 -21.47 -5.40
CA GLN A 26 65.99 -20.32 -4.76
C GLN A 26 65.84 -20.67 -3.28
N GLN A 27 66.69 -20.02 -2.48
CA GLN A 27 66.80 -20.22 -1.05
C GLN A 27 65.52 -19.72 -0.37
N TYR A 28 64.69 -20.63 0.11
CA TYR A 28 63.50 -20.29 0.89
C TYR A 28 63.93 -19.75 2.26
N SER A 29 63.58 -18.50 2.56
CA SER A 29 63.69 -17.95 3.91
C SER A 29 62.59 -18.55 4.79
N PRO A 30 62.88 -19.00 6.02
CA PRO A 30 61.84 -19.50 6.91
C PRO A 30 60.91 -18.34 7.29
N ILE A 31 59.59 -18.59 7.20
CA ILE A 31 58.56 -17.65 7.63
C ILE A 31 58.67 -17.54 9.16
N VAL A 32 59.21 -16.41 9.64
CA VAL A 32 59.21 -16.08 11.07
C VAL A 32 57.82 -15.58 11.42
N LEU A 33 56.99 -16.45 11.99
CA LEU A 33 55.69 -16.08 12.53
C LEU A 33 55.93 -15.21 13.78
N GLU A 34 55.79 -13.90 13.62
CA GLU A 34 55.72 -12.98 14.76
C GLU A 34 54.52 -13.37 15.61
N LYS A 35 54.78 -13.71 16.88
CA LYS A 35 53.76 -14.12 17.83
C LYS A 35 52.90 -12.90 18.14
N TYR A 36 51.76 -12.76 17.45
CA TYR A 36 50.85 -11.65 17.67
C TYR A 36 50.21 -11.76 19.06
N GLU A 37 50.80 -11.09 20.04
CA GLU A 37 50.28 -10.99 21.39
C GLU A 37 48.99 -10.15 21.34
N LYS A 38 47.83 -10.82 21.44
CA LYS A 38 46.54 -10.15 21.58
C LYS A 38 46.56 -9.33 22.87
N LYS A 39 46.83 -8.02 22.75
CA LYS A 39 46.61 -7.06 23.84
C LYS A 39 45.18 -7.27 24.37
N PRO A 40 44.97 -7.34 25.70
CA PRO A 40 43.65 -7.57 26.26
C PRO A 40 42.74 -6.43 25.79
N ILE A 41 41.77 -6.76 24.95
CA ILE A 41 40.77 -5.83 24.46
C ILE A 41 39.93 -5.48 25.67
N ASP A 42 40.12 -4.28 26.21
CA ASP A 42 39.39 -3.79 27.37
C ASP A 42 37.96 -3.43 26.92
N ILE A 43 37.10 -4.46 26.84
CA ILE A 43 35.72 -4.40 26.33
C ILE A 43 34.93 -3.27 27.03
N LYS A 44 35.22 -3.00 28.31
CA LYS A 44 34.63 -1.91 29.07
C LYS A 44 34.98 -0.54 28.49
N LYS A 45 36.22 -0.29 28.07
CA LYS A 45 36.62 1.00 27.46
C LYS A 45 35.99 1.20 26.08
N ILE A 46 35.82 0.12 25.30
CA ILE A 46 35.14 0.17 24.00
C ILE A 46 33.63 0.40 24.20
N ALA A 47 33.02 -0.28 25.17
CA ALA A 47 31.61 -0.11 25.53
C ALA A 47 31.33 1.31 26.03
N VAL A 48 32.19 1.85 26.92
CA VAL A 48 32.08 3.24 27.42
C VAL A 48 32.32 4.25 26.30
N LYS A 49 33.27 4.02 25.39
CA LYS A 49 33.43 4.87 24.19
C LYS A 49 32.22 4.80 23.27
N LYS A 50 31.62 3.62 23.04
CA LYS A 50 30.39 3.48 22.25
C LYS A 50 29.22 4.18 22.93
N LEU A 51 29.01 3.98 24.24
CA LEU A 51 27.98 4.67 25.02
C LEU A 51 28.16 6.20 25.01
N LYS A 52 29.38 6.69 25.20
CA LYS A 52 29.69 8.13 25.15
C LYS A 52 29.48 8.72 23.76
N LYS A 53 29.63 7.92 22.70
CA LYS A 53 29.37 8.33 21.31
C LYS A 53 27.88 8.32 20.97
N TYR A 54 27.09 7.41 21.55
CA TYR A 54 25.62 7.40 21.49
C TYR A 54 24.99 8.51 22.34
N CYS A 55 25.58 8.87 23.49
CA CYS A 55 25.12 9.95 24.37
C CYS A 55 25.66 11.34 24.00
N ALA A 56 26.60 11.47 23.06
CA ALA A 56 27.06 12.77 22.61
C ALA A 56 26.07 13.34 21.57
N CYS A 57 25.08 14.10 22.04
CA CYS A 57 24.23 14.94 21.20
C CYS A 57 25.06 16.08 20.61
N THR A 58 25.86 15.77 19.58
CA THR A 58 26.55 16.79 18.79
C THR A 58 25.50 17.45 17.88
N PRO A 59 25.54 18.77 17.64
CA PRO A 59 24.58 19.46 16.76
C PRO A 59 24.51 18.85 15.35
N GLN A 60 25.59 18.21 14.90
CA GLN A 60 25.66 17.46 13.64
C GLN A 60 24.77 16.20 13.65
N ASN A 61 24.72 15.45 14.75
CA ASN A 61 23.85 14.29 14.90
C ASN A 61 22.38 14.71 14.96
N ALA A 62 22.07 15.77 15.72
CA ALA A 62 20.71 16.32 15.78
C ALA A 62 20.21 16.77 14.39
N LYS A 63 21.07 17.45 13.61
CA LYS A 63 20.77 17.80 12.22
C LYS A 63 20.51 16.56 11.36
N GLN A 64 21.32 15.51 11.50
CA GLN A 64 21.11 14.25 10.76
C GLN A 64 19.78 13.59 11.13
N TYR A 65 19.44 13.50 12.41
CA TYR A 65 18.15 12.96 12.87
C TYR A 65 16.97 13.77 12.34
N VAL A 66 17.00 15.10 12.43
CA VAL A 66 15.93 15.97 11.91
C VAL A 66 15.79 15.83 10.39
N THR A 67 16.91 15.81 9.65
CA THR A 67 16.86 15.62 8.19
C THR A 67 16.48 14.19 7.78
N GLY A 68 16.63 13.21 8.67
CA GLY A 68 16.15 11.84 8.47
C GLY A 68 14.65 11.70 8.75
N PHE A 69 14.14 12.41 9.76
CA PHE A 69 12.72 12.41 10.11
C PHE A 69 11.87 13.28 9.15
N PHE A 70 12.44 14.37 8.64
CA PHE A 70 11.84 15.22 7.61
C PHE A 70 12.70 15.21 6.34
N PRO A 71 12.56 14.18 5.48
CA PRO A 71 13.30 14.07 4.23
C PRO A 71 13.09 15.27 3.29
N VAL A 72 11.96 15.98 3.43
CA VAL A 72 11.64 17.22 2.69
C VAL A 72 12.78 18.24 2.74
N LEU A 73 13.43 18.39 3.89
CA LEU A 73 14.53 19.34 4.06
C LEU A 73 15.79 18.97 3.25
N GLN A 74 15.95 17.70 2.87
CA GLN A 74 17.09 17.23 2.09
C GLN A 74 16.88 17.41 0.58
N TRP A 75 15.67 17.17 0.08
CA TRP A 75 15.40 17.20 -1.35
C TRP A 75 14.88 18.54 -1.85
N PHE A 76 14.14 19.28 -1.03
CA PHE A 76 13.56 20.57 -1.41
C PHE A 76 14.62 21.59 -1.88
N PRO A 77 15.79 21.73 -1.21
CA PRO A 77 16.85 22.64 -1.69
C PRO A 77 17.52 22.20 -2.99
N LYS A 78 17.44 20.91 -3.34
CA LYS A 78 18.04 20.33 -4.54
C LYS A 78 17.06 20.29 -5.73
N TYR A 79 15.88 20.89 -5.59
CA TYR A 79 14.82 20.85 -6.57
C TYR A 79 15.11 21.77 -7.77
N ARG A 80 15.01 21.23 -8.99
CA ARG A 80 15.26 21.97 -10.23
C ARG A 80 13.97 22.63 -10.73
N TRP A 81 13.66 23.80 -10.15
CA TRP A 81 12.43 24.55 -10.41
C TRP A 81 12.11 24.78 -11.89
N ARG A 82 13.10 25.12 -12.72
CA ARG A 82 12.85 25.42 -14.14
C ARG A 82 12.41 24.21 -14.97
N GLU A 83 12.86 23.02 -14.60
CA GLU A 83 12.61 21.80 -15.38
C GLU A 83 11.36 21.05 -14.88
N TRP A 84 11.17 20.98 -13.56
CA TRP A 84 10.23 20.04 -12.96
C TRP A 84 8.87 20.66 -12.58
N ILE A 85 8.82 21.98 -12.35
CA ILE A 85 7.61 22.61 -11.80
C ILE A 85 6.37 22.41 -12.67
N PHE A 86 6.50 22.52 -13.99
CA PHE A 86 5.38 22.37 -14.90
C PHE A 86 4.89 20.91 -14.97
N GLY A 87 5.82 19.95 -14.93
CA GLY A 87 5.49 18.53 -14.90
C GLY A 87 4.80 18.14 -13.60
N ASP A 88 5.31 18.62 -12.47
CA ASP A 88 4.77 18.30 -11.14
C ASP A 88 3.42 18.97 -10.90
N ILE A 89 3.20 20.21 -11.37
CA ILE A 89 1.89 20.87 -11.30
C ILE A 89 0.85 20.11 -12.13
N MET A 90 1.17 19.75 -13.37
CA MET A 90 0.24 19.00 -14.22
C MET A 90 -0.06 17.60 -13.66
N SER A 91 0.97 16.89 -13.19
CA SER A 91 0.82 15.59 -12.55
C SER A 91 -0.02 15.69 -11.27
N GLY A 92 0.29 16.65 -10.40
CA GLY A 92 -0.44 16.91 -9.16
C GLY A 92 -1.91 17.28 -9.40
N LEU A 93 -2.19 18.09 -10.44
CA LEU A 93 -3.56 18.43 -10.83
C LEU A 93 -4.34 17.18 -11.28
N ILE A 94 -3.72 16.34 -12.12
CA ILE A 94 -4.35 15.09 -12.60
C ILE A 94 -4.59 14.13 -11.43
N VAL A 95 -3.59 13.92 -10.57
CA VAL A 95 -3.72 13.05 -9.39
C VAL A 95 -4.78 13.57 -8.44
N GLY A 96 -4.80 14.88 -8.16
CA GLY A 96 -5.81 15.50 -7.30
C GLY A 96 -7.23 15.36 -7.87
N ILE A 97 -7.39 15.59 -9.17
CA ILE A 97 -8.66 15.38 -9.88
C ILE A 97 -9.16 13.94 -9.77
N LEU A 98 -8.28 12.95 -9.93
CA LEU A 98 -8.64 11.54 -9.83
C LEU A 98 -8.94 11.13 -8.38
N LEU A 99 -8.27 11.76 -7.41
CA LEU A 99 -8.41 11.46 -5.99
C LEU A 99 -9.81 11.84 -5.49
N VAL A 100 -10.38 12.98 -5.90
CA VAL A 100 -11.70 13.45 -5.42
C VAL A 100 -12.83 12.40 -5.56
N PRO A 101 -13.18 11.90 -6.76
CA PRO A 101 -14.23 10.89 -6.90
C PRO A 101 -13.85 9.55 -6.27
N GLN A 102 -12.56 9.20 -6.27
CA GLN A 102 -12.05 7.98 -5.63
C GLN A 102 -12.27 8.02 -4.11
N SER A 103 -11.99 9.16 -3.47
CA SER A 103 -12.18 9.37 -2.03
C SER A 103 -13.63 9.29 -1.61
N ILE A 104 -14.53 9.88 -2.41
CA ILE A 104 -15.98 9.79 -2.18
C ILE A 104 -16.43 8.34 -2.25
N ALA A 105 -16.10 7.64 -3.35
CA ALA A 105 -16.48 6.23 -3.51
C ALA A 105 -15.97 5.37 -2.35
N TYR A 106 -14.68 5.47 -2.00
CA TYR A 106 -14.09 4.65 -0.94
C TYR A 106 -14.58 4.94 0.48
N SER A 107 -14.96 6.18 0.79
CA SER A 107 -15.62 6.46 2.08
C SER A 107 -16.97 5.75 2.21
N LEU A 108 -17.75 5.65 1.12
CA LEU A 108 -18.99 4.89 1.09
C LEU A 108 -18.76 3.37 1.23
N LEU A 109 -17.61 2.85 0.78
CA LEU A 109 -17.22 1.46 1.06
C LEU A 109 -16.90 1.23 2.55
N ALA A 110 -16.39 2.24 3.25
CA ALA A 110 -16.10 2.18 4.68
C ALA A 110 -17.32 2.45 5.58
N GLY A 111 -18.53 2.62 4.99
CA GLY A 111 -19.73 2.99 5.74
C GLY A 111 -19.68 4.40 6.33
N GLN A 112 -18.84 5.29 5.76
CA GLN A 112 -18.64 6.66 6.22
C GLN A 112 -19.24 7.67 5.24
N GLU A 113 -19.54 8.87 5.73
CA GLU A 113 -19.98 9.97 4.89
C GLU A 113 -18.87 10.44 3.92
N PRO A 114 -19.22 10.85 2.67
CA PRO A 114 -18.28 11.32 1.65
C PRO A 114 -17.22 12.33 2.10
N LYS A 115 -17.59 13.22 3.03
CA LYS A 115 -16.71 14.26 3.57
C LYS A 115 -15.45 13.70 4.22
N TYR A 116 -15.54 12.56 4.90
CA TYR A 116 -14.40 11.96 5.59
C TYR A 116 -13.37 11.36 4.63
N GLY A 117 -13.82 10.88 3.46
CA GLY A 117 -12.91 10.44 2.40
C GLY A 117 -12.04 11.58 1.88
N LEU A 118 -12.65 12.75 1.68
CA LEU A 118 -11.96 13.97 1.23
C LEU A 118 -10.96 14.46 2.29
N TYR A 119 -11.36 14.52 3.57
CA TYR A 119 -10.46 14.91 4.65
C TYR A 119 -9.26 13.97 4.76
N THR A 120 -9.49 12.65 4.75
CA THR A 120 -8.42 11.65 4.84
C THR A 120 -7.40 11.85 3.72
N SER A 121 -7.88 12.08 2.50
CA SER A 121 -7.01 12.22 1.33
C SER A 121 -6.21 13.53 1.36
N PHE A 122 -6.83 14.62 1.81
CA PHE A 122 -6.17 15.92 1.98
C PHE A 122 -5.06 15.88 3.05
N PHE A 123 -5.39 15.44 4.27
CA PHE A 123 -4.43 15.42 5.37
C PHE A 123 -3.31 14.38 5.15
N ALA A 124 -3.62 13.21 4.58
CA ALA A 124 -2.61 12.20 4.29
C ALA A 124 -1.54 12.70 3.31
N CYS A 125 -1.94 13.46 2.27
CA CYS A 125 -1.01 14.06 1.32
C CYS A 125 -0.06 15.07 1.98
N ILE A 126 -0.57 15.92 2.88
CA ILE A 126 0.26 16.91 3.60
C ILE A 126 1.26 16.22 4.53
N ILE A 127 0.80 15.23 5.29
CA ILE A 127 1.66 14.47 6.22
C ILE A 127 2.74 13.72 5.43
N TYR A 128 2.37 13.06 4.33
CA TYR A 128 3.31 12.34 3.47
C TYR A 128 4.29 13.28 2.77
N PHE A 129 3.88 14.48 2.38
CA PHE A 129 4.80 15.47 1.80
C PHE A 129 5.94 15.83 2.78
N LEU A 130 5.64 15.95 4.08
CA LEU A 130 6.61 16.32 5.11
C LEU A 130 7.53 15.15 5.48
N MET A 131 6.96 13.95 5.66
CA MET A 131 7.64 12.78 6.23
C MET A 131 8.04 11.72 5.19
N GLY A 132 7.57 11.84 3.96
CA GLY A 132 7.75 10.86 2.89
C GLY A 132 9.19 10.81 2.38
N THR A 133 9.66 9.59 2.16
CA THR A 133 11.01 9.32 1.62
C THR A 133 11.05 9.31 0.09
N SER A 134 9.92 9.01 -0.56
CA SER A 134 9.79 8.96 -2.02
C SER A 134 9.06 10.19 -2.56
N LYS A 135 9.58 10.77 -3.65
CA LYS A 135 9.04 12.00 -4.26
C LYS A 135 7.89 11.75 -5.24
N HIS A 136 7.79 10.52 -5.75
CA HIS A 136 6.82 10.16 -6.80
C HIS A 136 5.58 9.44 -6.26
N ILE A 137 5.61 9.02 -4.99
CA ILE A 137 4.48 8.35 -4.35
C ILE A 137 3.57 9.42 -3.77
N SER A 138 2.27 9.28 -4.01
CA SER A 138 1.23 10.04 -3.33
C SER A 138 0.44 9.08 -2.44
N VAL A 139 0.32 9.41 -1.16
CA VAL A 139 -0.46 8.61 -0.21
C VAL A 139 -1.86 9.20 -0.09
N GLY A 140 -2.86 8.33 -0.12
CA GLY A 140 -4.26 8.70 0.02
C GLY A 140 -5.08 7.49 0.44
N ILE A 141 -6.37 7.52 0.13
CA ILE A 141 -7.31 6.46 0.47
C ILE A 141 -7.05 5.18 -0.34
N PHE A 142 -7.24 4.01 0.28
CA PHE A 142 -7.06 2.71 -0.36
C PHE A 142 -8.29 1.82 -0.12
N GLY A 143 -8.83 1.24 -1.19
CA GLY A 143 -10.11 0.52 -1.15
C GLY A 143 -10.12 -0.66 -0.17
N VAL A 144 -9.02 -1.42 -0.07
CA VAL A 144 -8.96 -2.58 0.87
C VAL A 144 -9.01 -2.11 2.32
N LEU A 145 -8.30 -1.03 2.66
CA LEU A 145 -8.34 -0.46 4.01
C LEU A 145 -9.75 0.04 4.35
N CYS A 146 -10.45 0.61 3.36
CA CYS A 146 -11.83 1.08 3.55
C CYS A 146 -12.79 -0.07 3.84
N LEU A 147 -12.67 -1.20 3.12
CA LEU A 147 -13.45 -2.39 3.43
C LEU A 147 -13.14 -2.94 4.82
N MET A 148 -11.86 -3.00 5.21
CA MET A 148 -11.47 -3.49 6.54
C MET A 148 -12.04 -2.61 7.67
N ILE A 149 -12.02 -1.29 7.50
CA ILE A 149 -12.65 -0.36 8.46
C ILE A 149 -14.16 -0.54 8.45
N GLY A 150 -14.80 -0.64 7.28
CA GLY A 150 -16.25 -0.84 7.15
C GLY A 150 -16.74 -2.11 7.85
N GLU A 151 -16.03 -3.22 7.72
CA GLU A 151 -16.37 -4.47 8.41
C GLU A 151 -16.33 -4.33 9.95
N VAL A 152 -15.35 -3.60 10.49
CA VAL A 152 -15.23 -3.35 11.93
C VAL A 152 -16.32 -2.39 12.41
N VAL A 153 -16.55 -1.30 11.69
CA VAL A 153 -17.59 -0.32 11.99
C VAL A 153 -18.96 -0.99 12.01
N ASP A 154 -19.29 -1.74 10.96
CA ASP A 154 -20.55 -2.46 10.89
C ASP A 154 -20.67 -3.47 12.04
N ALA A 155 -19.58 -4.18 12.39
CA ALA A 155 -19.55 -5.15 13.48
C ALA A 155 -19.92 -4.53 14.84
N GLU A 156 -19.28 -3.42 15.19
CA GLU A 156 -19.54 -2.71 16.44
C GLU A 156 -20.93 -2.09 16.47
N LEU A 157 -21.39 -1.48 15.37
CA LEU A 157 -22.75 -0.91 15.29
C LEU A 157 -23.85 -1.95 15.53
N GLN A 158 -23.65 -3.19 15.06
CA GLN A 158 -24.61 -4.28 15.32
C GLN A 158 -24.52 -4.83 16.74
N PHE A 159 -23.32 -4.90 17.31
CA PHE A 159 -23.12 -5.34 18.70
C PHE A 159 -23.83 -4.38 19.68
N GLU A 160 -23.68 -3.08 19.49
CA GLU A 160 -24.36 -2.07 20.30
C GLU A 160 -25.89 -2.09 20.14
N ALA A 161 -26.39 -2.35 18.92
CA ALA A 161 -27.83 -2.46 18.67
C ALA A 161 -28.50 -3.58 19.50
N VAL A 162 -27.76 -4.63 19.84
CA VAL A 162 -28.24 -5.74 20.69
C VAL A 162 -28.13 -5.39 22.19
N GLN A 163 -27.13 -4.60 22.57
CA GLN A 163 -26.76 -4.42 23.97
C GLN A 163 -27.25 -3.11 24.61
N ASN A 164 -27.51 -2.04 23.85
CA ASN A 164 -27.92 -0.73 24.36
C ASN A 164 -29.10 -0.12 23.56
N SER A 165 -30.32 -0.26 24.09
CA SER A 165 -31.50 0.53 23.68
C SER A 165 -31.61 1.88 24.42
N THR A 166 -30.62 2.26 25.23
CA THR A 166 -30.59 3.55 25.92
C THR A 166 -30.02 4.62 25.00
N ALA A 167 -30.89 5.53 24.59
CA ALA A 167 -30.67 6.66 23.71
C ALA A 167 -29.36 7.42 24.00
N SER A 168 -28.36 7.25 23.12
CA SER A 168 -27.38 8.29 22.88
C SER A 168 -27.90 9.23 21.79
N ASP A 169 -27.84 10.53 22.07
CA ASP A 169 -28.27 11.68 21.25
C ASP A 169 -27.48 11.83 19.92
N CYS A 170 -26.67 10.83 19.60
CA CYS A 170 -25.83 10.78 18.41
C CYS A 170 -26.40 9.79 17.39
N ASP A 171 -26.63 10.30 16.18
CA ASP A 171 -27.05 9.55 15.00
C ASP A 171 -26.05 8.44 14.62
N VAL A 172 -26.49 7.47 13.82
CA VAL A 172 -25.68 6.33 13.35
C VAL A 172 -24.38 6.81 12.70
N SER A 173 -24.43 7.89 11.91
CA SER A 173 -23.24 8.50 11.29
C SER A 173 -22.20 8.96 12.32
N CYS A 174 -22.63 9.51 13.45
CA CYS A 174 -21.71 10.00 14.49
C CYS A 174 -21.01 8.84 15.22
N ARG A 175 -21.69 7.71 15.40
CA ARG A 175 -21.09 6.51 16.01
C ARG A 175 -20.14 5.82 15.05
N SER A 176 -20.55 5.73 13.78
CA SER A 176 -19.74 5.17 12.68
C SER A 176 -18.37 5.85 12.59
N ILE A 177 -18.34 7.19 12.63
CA ILE A 177 -17.07 7.93 12.57
C ILE A 177 -16.25 7.78 13.86
N ALA A 178 -16.88 7.74 15.04
CA ALA A 178 -16.16 7.55 16.30
C ALA A 178 -15.40 6.22 16.31
N ILE A 179 -16.07 5.12 15.94
CA ILE A 179 -15.45 3.79 15.83
C ILE A 179 -14.30 3.82 14.81
N ALA A 180 -14.54 4.40 13.63
CA ALA A 180 -13.52 4.51 12.59
C ALA A 180 -12.30 5.34 13.05
N SER A 181 -12.50 6.43 13.80
CA SER A 181 -11.41 7.24 14.35
C SER A 181 -10.63 6.50 15.43
N THR A 182 -11.31 5.79 16.35
CA THR A 182 -10.63 5.00 17.39
C THR A 182 -9.75 3.92 16.78
N VAL A 183 -10.27 3.16 15.80
CA VAL A 183 -9.53 2.10 15.12
C VAL A 183 -8.34 2.66 14.35
N THR A 184 -8.53 3.76 13.64
CA THR A 184 -7.45 4.43 12.88
C THR A 184 -6.37 4.98 13.81
N PHE A 185 -6.76 5.57 14.93
CA PHE A 185 -5.84 6.07 15.95
C PHE A 185 -5.01 4.93 16.57
N MET A 186 -5.66 3.83 16.94
CA MET A 186 -5.01 2.62 17.45
C MET A 186 -4.03 2.04 16.43
N ALA A 187 -4.44 1.94 15.15
CA ALA A 187 -3.57 1.50 14.07
C ALA A 187 -2.34 2.42 13.92
N GLY A 188 -2.50 3.74 14.07
CA GLY A 188 -1.41 4.70 14.09
C GLY A 188 -0.42 4.47 15.24
N ILE A 189 -0.91 4.20 16.45
CA ILE A 189 -0.05 3.84 17.59
C ILE A 189 0.75 2.58 17.29
N TYR A 190 0.12 1.54 16.73
CA TYR A 190 0.82 0.32 16.34
C TYR A 190 1.84 0.56 15.22
N GLN A 191 1.54 1.40 14.24
CA GLN A 191 2.49 1.78 13.19
C GLN A 191 3.72 2.50 13.77
N VAL A 192 3.53 3.42 14.72
CA VAL A 192 4.63 4.08 15.44
C VAL A 192 5.44 3.06 16.23
N ALA A 193 4.78 2.16 16.97
CA ALA A 193 5.45 1.10 17.72
C ALA A 193 6.29 0.19 16.80
N PHE A 194 5.73 -0.26 15.67
CA PHE A 194 6.47 -1.05 14.68
C PHE A 194 7.63 -0.29 14.04
N GLY A 195 7.49 1.01 13.83
CA GLY A 195 8.58 1.90 13.41
C GLY A 195 9.70 1.97 14.45
N LEU A 196 9.37 2.11 15.73
CA LEU A 196 10.34 2.13 16.83
C LEU A 196 11.07 0.79 16.99
N PHE A 197 10.36 -0.33 16.85
CA PHE A 197 10.95 -1.67 16.84
C PHE A 197 11.62 -2.05 15.52
N GLN A 198 11.58 -1.15 14.52
CA GLN A 198 12.16 -1.36 13.18
C GLN A 198 11.69 -2.67 12.51
N ILE A 199 10.44 -3.05 12.74
CA ILE A 199 9.82 -4.28 12.17
C ILE A 199 9.60 -4.13 10.65
N GLY A 200 9.85 -2.96 10.08
CA GLY A 200 9.81 -2.71 8.63
C GLY A 200 10.65 -3.70 7.81
N PHE A 201 11.68 -4.33 8.39
CA PHE A 201 12.44 -5.38 7.72
C PHE A 201 11.56 -6.55 7.26
N VAL A 202 10.48 -6.86 7.99
CA VAL A 202 9.56 -7.96 7.68
C VAL A 202 8.87 -7.75 6.33
N SER A 203 8.64 -6.48 5.94
CA SER A 203 8.04 -6.17 4.63
C SER A 203 8.89 -6.66 3.45
N VAL A 204 10.21 -6.76 3.61
CA VAL A 204 11.14 -7.26 2.58
C VAL A 204 11.02 -8.78 2.42
N TYR A 205 10.48 -9.48 3.41
CA TYR A 205 10.33 -10.94 3.38
C TYR A 205 8.99 -11.41 2.79
N LEU A 206 8.05 -10.50 2.49
CA LEU A 206 6.83 -10.85 1.80
C LEU A 206 7.16 -11.17 0.33
N SER A 207 6.79 -12.37 -0.12
CA SER A 207 7.00 -12.78 -1.51
C SER A 207 6.04 -12.06 -2.44
N ASP A 208 6.49 -11.78 -3.67
CA ASP A 208 5.65 -11.19 -4.71
C ASP A 208 4.40 -12.04 -4.99
N SER A 209 4.52 -13.37 -4.90
CA SER A 209 3.40 -14.31 -5.06
C SER A 209 2.33 -14.12 -3.96
N LEU A 210 2.75 -13.89 -2.71
CA LEU A 210 1.83 -13.63 -1.60
C LEU A 210 1.12 -12.28 -1.79
N LEU A 211 1.87 -11.24 -2.16
CA LEU A 211 1.29 -9.92 -2.41
C LEU A 211 0.31 -9.94 -3.59
N SER A 212 0.67 -10.62 -4.69
CA SER A 212 -0.19 -10.77 -5.87
C SER A 212 -1.47 -11.55 -5.55
N GLY A 213 -1.36 -12.65 -4.79
CA GLY A 213 -2.52 -13.41 -4.33
C GLY A 213 -3.44 -12.58 -3.43
N PHE A 214 -2.87 -11.83 -2.48
CA PHE A 214 -3.63 -10.93 -1.60
C PHE A 214 -4.36 -9.84 -2.39
N VAL A 215 -3.68 -9.14 -3.30
CA VAL A 215 -4.27 -8.07 -4.12
C VAL A 215 -5.37 -8.62 -5.03
N THR A 216 -5.18 -9.81 -5.60
CA THR A 216 -6.21 -10.47 -6.43
C THR A 216 -7.45 -10.81 -5.61
N GLY A 217 -7.29 -11.42 -4.43
CA GLY A 217 -8.40 -11.73 -3.53
C GLY A 217 -9.12 -10.47 -3.08
N ALA A 218 -8.39 -9.44 -2.65
CA ALA A 218 -8.95 -8.16 -2.26
C ALA A 218 -9.71 -7.47 -3.42
N SER A 219 -9.23 -7.61 -4.65
CA SER A 219 -9.92 -7.07 -5.85
C SER A 219 -11.27 -7.75 -6.07
N PHE A 220 -11.38 -9.06 -5.89
CA PHE A 220 -12.66 -9.78 -5.95
C PHE A 220 -13.63 -9.35 -4.84
N THR A 221 -13.13 -9.14 -3.62
CA THR A 221 -13.93 -8.65 -2.49
C THR A 221 -14.44 -7.22 -2.73
N ILE A 222 -13.58 -6.33 -3.26
CA ILE A 222 -13.99 -4.97 -3.66
C ILE A 222 -15.05 -5.05 -4.76
N LEU A 223 -14.79 -5.81 -5.82
CA LEU A 223 -15.75 -5.96 -6.93
C LEU A 223 -17.11 -6.44 -6.42
N THR A 224 -17.13 -7.45 -5.55
CA THR A 224 -18.36 -7.98 -4.95
C THR A 224 -19.08 -6.91 -4.12
N SER A 225 -18.34 -6.13 -3.34
CA SER A 225 -18.89 -5.01 -2.55
C SER A 225 -19.45 -3.88 -3.42
N GLN A 226 -18.95 -3.70 -4.64
CA GLN A 226 -19.45 -2.70 -5.58
C GLN A 226 -20.73 -3.12 -6.32
N VAL A 227 -20.99 -4.42 -6.49
CA VAL A 227 -22.17 -4.90 -7.22
C VAL A 227 -23.48 -4.38 -6.62
N LYS A 228 -23.56 -4.24 -5.28
CA LYS A 228 -24.76 -3.69 -4.61
C LYS A 228 -25.06 -2.25 -5.04
N TYR A 229 -24.02 -1.43 -5.22
CA TYR A 229 -24.14 -0.05 -5.70
C TYR A 229 -24.50 0.01 -7.19
N LEU A 230 -23.95 -0.90 -8.02
CA LEU A 230 -24.28 -0.97 -9.45
C LEU A 230 -25.74 -1.38 -9.70
N LEU A 231 -26.31 -2.22 -8.83
CA LEU A 231 -27.71 -2.65 -8.88
C LEU A 231 -28.66 -1.69 -8.13
N GLY A 232 -28.14 -0.73 -7.37
CA GLY A 232 -28.95 0.16 -6.53
C GLY A 232 -29.72 -0.58 -5.42
N ILE A 233 -29.21 -1.71 -4.94
CA ILE A 233 -29.86 -2.50 -3.87
C ILE A 233 -29.22 -2.24 -2.52
N LYS A 234 -30.06 -2.05 -1.49
CA LYS A 234 -29.63 -1.94 -0.09
C LYS A 234 -29.63 -3.35 0.52
N ILE A 235 -28.44 -3.93 0.67
CA ILE A 235 -28.25 -5.24 1.30
C ILE A 235 -27.33 -5.11 2.53
N ASN A 236 -27.68 -5.81 3.60
CA ASN A 236 -26.78 -5.98 4.74
C ASN A 236 -25.77 -7.06 4.37
N GLN A 237 -24.47 -6.73 4.45
CA GLN A 237 -23.42 -7.67 4.07
C GLN A 237 -23.28 -8.77 5.13
N PRO A 238 -23.41 -10.06 4.76
CA PRO A 238 -23.21 -11.17 5.69
C PRO A 238 -21.74 -11.28 6.10
N ARG A 239 -21.49 -11.48 7.39
CA ARG A 239 -20.12 -11.53 7.96
C ARG A 239 -19.60 -12.94 8.13
N GLY A 240 -18.29 -13.02 8.28
CA GLY A 240 -17.59 -14.24 8.68
C GLY A 240 -17.01 -15.04 7.50
N PRO A 241 -16.50 -16.26 7.78
CA PRO A 241 -15.91 -17.09 6.74
C PRO A 241 -16.96 -17.41 5.67
N GLY A 242 -16.62 -17.12 4.41
CA GLY A 242 -17.55 -17.28 3.29
C GLY A 242 -18.48 -16.09 3.04
N SER A 243 -18.27 -14.94 3.68
CA SER A 243 -19.02 -13.69 3.46
C SER A 243 -19.19 -13.34 1.98
N LEU A 244 -18.14 -13.56 1.18
CA LEU A 244 -18.12 -13.28 -0.26
C LEU A 244 -19.20 -14.11 -0.99
N ILE A 245 -19.28 -15.42 -0.72
CA ILE A 245 -20.27 -16.33 -1.33
C ILE A 245 -21.68 -15.96 -0.84
N LEU A 246 -21.84 -15.75 0.46
CA LEU A 246 -23.13 -15.37 1.06
C LEU A 246 -23.63 -14.04 0.48
N THR A 247 -22.75 -13.08 0.23
CA THR A 247 -23.09 -11.80 -0.40
C THR A 247 -23.63 -12.01 -1.81
N TRP A 248 -23.00 -12.88 -2.61
CA TRP A 248 -23.53 -13.23 -3.94
C TRP A 248 -24.90 -13.91 -3.88
N VAL A 249 -25.10 -14.83 -2.94
CA VAL A 249 -26.41 -15.48 -2.72
C VAL A 249 -27.48 -14.43 -2.39
N GLU A 250 -27.16 -13.47 -1.50
CA GLU A 250 -28.09 -12.41 -1.12
C GLU A 250 -28.38 -11.43 -2.27
N ILE A 251 -27.38 -11.12 -3.10
CA ILE A 251 -27.56 -10.33 -4.32
C ILE A 251 -28.52 -11.03 -5.28
N PHE A 252 -28.30 -12.31 -5.57
CA PHE A 252 -29.19 -13.07 -6.47
C PHE A 252 -30.61 -13.21 -5.89
N ARG A 253 -30.74 -13.34 -4.57
CA ARG A 253 -32.04 -13.39 -3.91
C ARG A 253 -32.81 -12.08 -4.04
N ASN A 254 -32.14 -10.94 -3.94
CA ASN A 254 -32.77 -9.61 -4.00
C ASN A 254 -32.70 -8.94 -5.38
N ILE A 255 -32.30 -9.66 -6.43
CA ILE A 255 -32.11 -9.08 -7.77
C ILE A 255 -33.38 -8.45 -8.36
N HIS A 256 -34.55 -8.88 -7.89
CA HIS A 256 -35.85 -8.31 -8.27
C HIS A 256 -36.11 -6.91 -7.70
N LYS A 257 -35.36 -6.46 -6.68
CA LYS A 257 -35.46 -5.13 -6.05
C LYS A 257 -34.48 -4.10 -6.66
N THR A 258 -33.84 -4.45 -7.76
CA THR A 258 -32.85 -3.61 -8.45
C THR A 258 -33.51 -2.31 -8.93
N ASN A 259 -32.84 -1.18 -8.70
CA ASN A 259 -33.27 0.09 -9.28
C ASN A 259 -32.80 0.15 -10.75
N LEU A 260 -33.76 0.18 -11.68
CA LEU A 260 -33.46 0.18 -13.11
C LEU A 260 -32.66 1.41 -13.55
N CYS A 261 -32.88 2.57 -12.92
CA CYS A 261 -32.15 3.80 -13.22
C CYS A 261 -30.67 3.67 -12.83
N ASP A 262 -30.38 3.16 -11.63
CA ASP A 262 -29.01 2.95 -11.14
C ASP A 262 -28.28 1.88 -11.98
N LEU A 263 -29.00 0.84 -12.42
CA LEU A 263 -28.45 -0.19 -13.31
C LEU A 263 -28.07 0.37 -14.70
N ILE A 264 -28.98 1.10 -15.35
CA ILE A 264 -28.73 1.66 -16.69
C ILE A 264 -27.59 2.67 -16.64
N THR A 265 -27.60 3.56 -15.65
CA THR A 265 -26.52 4.55 -15.47
C THR A 265 -25.18 3.88 -15.21
N SER A 266 -25.14 2.84 -14.36
CA SER A 266 -23.94 2.03 -14.10
C SER A 266 -23.39 1.35 -15.35
N ILE A 267 -24.26 0.70 -16.15
CA ILE A 267 -23.87 0.06 -17.41
C ILE A 267 -23.32 1.09 -18.40
N LEU A 268 -24.00 2.24 -18.54
CA LEU A 268 -23.57 3.31 -19.45
C LEU A 268 -22.21 3.89 -19.01
N CYS A 269 -22.02 4.12 -17.71
CA CYS A 269 -20.75 4.57 -17.15
C CYS A 269 -19.62 3.57 -17.45
N LEU A 270 -19.84 2.26 -17.28
CA LEU A 270 -18.85 1.24 -17.61
C LEU A 270 -18.54 1.18 -19.11
N LEU A 271 -19.57 1.26 -19.96
CA LEU A 271 -19.45 1.27 -21.42
C LEU A 271 -18.65 2.48 -21.91
N VAL A 272 -18.72 3.63 -21.23
CA VAL A 272 -17.93 4.81 -21.58
C VAL A 272 -16.51 4.74 -20.98
N LEU A 273 -16.38 4.34 -19.72
CA LEU A 273 -15.11 4.42 -18.98
C LEU A 273 -14.10 3.37 -19.45
N VAL A 274 -14.53 2.13 -19.75
CA VAL A 274 -13.64 1.05 -20.19
C VAL A 274 -12.96 1.38 -21.52
N PRO A 275 -13.67 1.80 -22.59
CA PRO A 275 -13.02 2.23 -23.84
C PRO A 275 -12.12 3.44 -23.65
N ILE A 276 -12.48 4.43 -22.82
CA ILE A 276 -11.61 5.57 -22.55
C ILE A 276 -10.28 5.10 -21.95
N LYS A 277 -10.31 4.16 -21.00
CA LYS A 277 -9.10 3.58 -20.42
C LYS A 277 -8.28 2.79 -21.43
N GLU A 278 -8.92 1.97 -22.24
CA GLU A 278 -8.26 1.17 -23.27
C GLU A 278 -7.61 2.06 -24.35
N VAL A 279 -8.31 3.10 -24.81
CA VAL A 279 -7.79 4.09 -25.75
C VAL A 279 -6.63 4.86 -25.13
N ASN A 280 -6.74 5.29 -23.87
CA ASN A 280 -5.65 5.97 -23.17
C ASN A 280 -4.42 5.06 -23.04
N ALA A 281 -4.61 3.76 -22.79
CA ALA A 281 -3.53 2.78 -22.72
C ALA A 281 -2.86 2.54 -24.09
N ARG A 282 -3.64 2.39 -25.17
CA ARG A 282 -3.10 2.16 -26.53
C ARG A 282 -2.49 3.41 -27.15
N CYS A 283 -3.05 4.59 -26.88
CA CYS A 283 -2.64 5.86 -27.47
C CYS A 283 -1.66 6.65 -26.60
N LYS A 284 -1.10 6.06 -25.53
CA LYS A 284 -0.04 6.67 -24.71
C LYS A 284 1.05 7.42 -25.50
N PRO A 285 1.62 6.88 -26.60
CA PRO A 285 2.69 7.58 -27.32
C PRO A 285 2.23 8.81 -28.13
N LYS A 286 0.91 8.95 -28.39
CA LYS A 286 0.36 10.07 -29.17
C LYS A 286 -0.29 11.16 -28.30
N LEU A 287 -0.58 10.85 -27.04
CA LEU A 287 -1.24 11.75 -26.09
C LEU A 287 -0.20 12.56 -25.29
N LYS A 288 -0.41 13.88 -25.19
CA LYS A 288 0.45 14.80 -24.41
C LYS A 288 0.32 14.61 -22.89
N GLY A 289 -0.70 13.90 -22.42
CA GLY A 289 -0.95 13.58 -21.02
C GLY A 289 -2.13 12.60 -20.87
N PRO A 290 -2.26 11.92 -19.72
CA PRO A 290 -3.38 11.02 -19.49
C PRO A 290 -4.69 11.81 -19.39
N ILE A 291 -5.71 11.36 -20.12
CA ILE A 291 -7.05 11.96 -20.06
C ILE A 291 -7.72 11.53 -18.74
N PRO A 292 -8.21 12.46 -17.90
CA PRO A 292 -8.96 12.14 -16.68
C PRO A 292 -10.40 11.73 -17.04
N GLY A 293 -10.55 10.56 -17.67
CA GLY A 293 -11.85 10.05 -18.13
C GLY A 293 -12.85 9.85 -16.99
N GLU A 294 -12.35 9.46 -15.82
CA GLU A 294 -13.15 9.28 -14.61
C GLU A 294 -13.86 10.57 -14.20
N LEU A 295 -13.16 11.71 -14.22
CA LEU A 295 -13.75 13.00 -13.88
C LEU A 295 -14.81 13.40 -14.90
N LEU A 296 -14.53 13.25 -16.19
CA LEU A 296 -15.49 13.62 -17.24
C LEU A 296 -16.78 12.81 -17.10
N VAL A 297 -16.67 11.51 -16.85
CA VAL A 297 -17.84 10.64 -16.62
C VAL A 297 -18.62 11.11 -15.39
N VAL A 298 -17.95 11.43 -14.29
CA VAL A 298 -18.61 11.94 -13.07
C VAL A 298 -19.34 13.25 -13.34
N ILE A 299 -18.70 14.24 -13.97
CA ILE A 299 -19.31 15.54 -14.28
C ILE A 299 -20.55 15.36 -15.17
N VAL A 300 -20.43 14.59 -16.25
CA VAL A 300 -21.54 14.34 -17.18
C VAL A 300 -22.68 13.60 -16.48
N ALA A 301 -22.38 12.57 -15.68
CA ALA A 301 -23.38 11.83 -14.92
C ALA A 301 -24.10 12.72 -13.89
N THR A 302 -23.37 13.59 -13.18
CA THR A 302 -23.96 14.54 -12.23
C THR A 302 -24.87 15.55 -12.93
N LEU A 303 -24.47 16.10 -14.08
CA LEU A 303 -25.30 17.02 -14.85
C LEU A 303 -26.58 16.34 -15.35
N ILE A 304 -26.46 15.13 -15.90
CA ILE A 304 -27.63 14.35 -16.35
C ILE A 304 -28.56 14.04 -15.17
N SER A 305 -28.02 13.66 -14.02
CA SER A 305 -28.81 13.37 -12.82
C SER A 305 -29.54 14.59 -12.29
N HIS A 306 -28.88 15.75 -12.26
CA HIS A 306 -29.46 17.01 -11.79
C HIS A 306 -30.57 17.52 -12.71
N TYR A 307 -30.31 17.63 -14.03
CA TYR A 307 -31.33 18.10 -14.98
C TYR A 307 -32.44 17.06 -15.22
N GLY A 308 -32.12 15.78 -15.09
CA GLY A 308 -33.08 14.68 -15.24
C GLY A 308 -33.94 14.41 -14.00
N ASN A 309 -33.63 15.06 -12.86
CA ASN A 309 -34.26 14.80 -11.55
C ASN A 309 -34.40 13.30 -11.24
N LEU A 310 -33.33 12.53 -11.51
CA LEU A 310 -33.36 11.07 -11.45
C LEU A 310 -33.65 10.54 -10.03
N ASN A 311 -33.19 11.27 -9.00
CA ASN A 311 -33.48 10.95 -7.61
C ASN A 311 -34.99 11.02 -7.30
N VAL A 312 -35.65 12.13 -7.63
CA VAL A 312 -37.08 12.33 -7.32
C VAL A 312 -37.97 11.40 -8.14
N LYS A 313 -37.60 11.13 -9.39
CA LYS A 313 -38.44 10.38 -10.33
C LYS A 313 -38.27 8.87 -10.26
N TYR A 314 -37.07 8.40 -9.93
CA TYR A 314 -36.73 6.97 -9.97
C TYR A 314 -36.10 6.45 -8.67
N ASP A 315 -36.11 7.23 -7.58
CA ASP A 315 -35.49 6.87 -6.29
C ASP A 315 -34.02 6.43 -6.43
N SER A 316 -33.31 7.08 -7.36
CA SER A 316 -31.90 6.81 -7.63
C SER A 316 -31.03 7.25 -6.46
N SER A 317 -30.07 6.41 -6.09
CA SER A 317 -29.15 6.68 -4.99
C SER A 317 -28.22 7.87 -5.30
N VAL A 318 -28.18 8.85 -4.40
CA VAL A 318 -27.34 10.05 -4.53
C VAL A 318 -26.41 10.18 -3.34
N SER A 319 -25.25 10.79 -3.57
CA SER A 319 -24.22 11.01 -2.55
C SER A 319 -24.63 11.94 -1.40
N GLY A 320 -25.78 12.62 -1.53
CA GLY A 320 -26.28 13.58 -0.55
C GLY A 320 -25.49 14.90 -0.52
N ASP A 321 -25.84 15.76 0.43
CA ASP A 321 -25.17 17.04 0.63
C ASP A 321 -23.82 16.84 1.32
N ILE A 322 -22.77 17.41 0.73
CA ILE A 322 -21.42 17.40 1.31
C ILE A 322 -21.22 18.75 1.99
N PRO A 323 -21.15 18.81 3.34
CA PRO A 323 -20.98 20.07 4.05
C PRO A 323 -19.64 20.70 3.70
N THR A 324 -19.65 22.01 3.47
CA THR A 324 -18.44 22.79 3.17
C THR A 324 -17.81 23.32 4.44
N GLY A 325 -16.49 23.22 4.54
CA GLY A 325 -15.70 23.76 5.66
C GLY A 325 -14.94 22.69 6.42
N PHE A 326 -14.09 23.10 7.36
CA PHE A 326 -13.37 22.16 8.23
C PHE A 326 -14.20 21.90 9.49
N GLN A 327 -14.22 20.64 9.91
CA GLN A 327 -14.75 20.28 11.22
C GLN A 327 -13.69 20.51 12.30
N PRO A 328 -14.09 20.96 13.50
CA PRO A 328 -13.19 21.02 14.64
C PRO A 328 -12.68 19.60 14.97
N PRO A 329 -11.45 19.46 15.48
CA PRO A 329 -10.95 18.18 15.94
C PRO A 329 -11.81 17.70 17.11
N SER A 330 -12.17 16.42 17.06
CA SER A 330 -12.86 15.70 18.14
C SER A 330 -11.96 14.58 18.64
N ASP A 331 -12.12 14.23 19.91
CA ASP A 331 -11.41 13.10 20.49
C ASP A 331 -11.88 11.78 19.86
N PRO A 332 -10.96 10.83 19.59
CA PRO A 332 -11.27 9.55 18.97
C PRO A 332 -11.92 8.53 19.91
#